data_AF-A0A2W6XKB0-F1
#
_entry.id   AF-A0A2W6XKB0-F1
#
_cell.length_a   1.000
_cell.length_b   1.000
_cell.length_c   1.000
_cell.angle_alpha   90.00
_cell.angle_beta   90.00
_cell.angle_gamma   90.00
#
_symmetry.space_group_name_H-M   'P 1'
#
loop_
_entity.id
_entity.type
_entity.pdbx_description
1 polymer ?
#
loop_
_entity_poly.entity_id
_entity_poly.type
_entity_poly.pdbx_seq_one_letter_code
_entity_poly.pdbx_strand_id
1 'polypeptide(L)' 'MPEVSDDLLCRCRDAAVRWGRGVRRTAGAMIGQPDYDAYVAHAEATHPDQPPLDKVAFFRLHEQRRFGGGAGGFRCC' A
#
# COMPACT_ATOMS: atom_id res chain seq x y z
N MET A 1 34.04 -21.29 10.46
CA MET A 1 33.71 -19.93 10.00
C MET A 1 32.29 -19.91 9.38
N PRO A 2 31.22 -20.05 10.17
CA PRO A 2 29.83 -19.99 9.66
C PRO A 2 29.27 -18.55 9.56
N GLU A 3 29.77 -17.59 10.35
CA GLU A 3 29.15 -16.26 10.50
C GLU A 3 29.08 -15.41 9.22
N VAL A 4 30.06 -15.54 8.31
CA VAL A 4 30.08 -14.74 7.06
C VAL A 4 28.99 -15.18 6.08
N SER A 5 28.62 -16.47 6.07
CA SER A 5 27.58 -16.98 5.17
C SER A 5 26.18 -16.57 5.64
N ASP A 6 25.96 -16.55 6.95
CA ASP A 6 24.69 -16.12 7.55
C ASP A 6 24.43 -14.62 7.34
N ASP A 7 25.45 -13.77 7.45
CA ASP A 7 25.35 -12.32 7.18
C ASP A 7 25.00 -12.02 5.71
N LEU A 8 25.54 -12.80 4.77
CA LEU A 8 25.29 -12.64 3.34
C LEU A 8 23.85 -13.04 2.99
N LEU A 9 23.37 -14.15 3.54
CA LEU A 9 21.99 -14.59 3.38
C LEU A 9 21.00 -13.57 4.00
N CYS A 10 21.35 -12.99 5.15
CA CYS A 10 20.54 -11.97 5.79
C CYS A 10 20.41 -10.71 4.92
N ARG A 11 21.53 -10.21 4.36
CA ARG A 11 21.50 -9.05 3.42
C ARG A 11 20.72 -9.34 2.15
N CYS A 12 20.89 -10.52 1.54
CA CYS A 12 20.17 -10.90 0.33
C CYS A 12 18.66 -10.95 0.58
N ARG A 13 18.24 -11.51 1.73
CA ARG A 13 16.83 -11.53 2.14
C ARG A 13 16.28 -10.11 2.32
N ASP A 14 16.99 -9.26 3.05
CA ASP A 14 16.52 -7.90 3.33
C ASP A 14 16.44 -7.04 2.06
N ALA A 15 17.42 -7.21 1.16
CA ALA A 15 17.40 -6.58 -0.16
C ALA A 15 16.21 -7.08 -1.01
N ALA A 16 15.97 -8.39 -1.05
CA ALA A 16 14.83 -8.97 -1.78
C ALA A 16 13.49 -8.49 -1.22
N VAL A 17 13.33 -8.45 0.11
CA VAL A 17 12.11 -7.97 0.77
C VAL A 17 11.89 -6.48 0.49
N ARG A 18 12.94 -5.66 0.52
CA ARG A 18 12.85 -4.22 0.18
C ARG A 18 12.50 -4.01 -1.28
N TRP A 19 13.08 -4.79 -2.18
CA TRP A 19 12.80 -4.72 -3.62
C TRP A 19 11.36 -5.16 -3.93
N GLY A 20 10.90 -6.24 -3.31
CA GLY A 20 9.51 -6.73 -3.42
C GLY A 20 8.48 -5.69 -2.99
N ARG A 21 8.72 -4.96 -1.89
CA ARG A 21 7.86 -3.82 -1.49
C ARG A 21 7.84 -2.71 -2.55
N GLY A 22 9.01 -2.38 -3.11
CA GLY A 22 9.13 -1.37 -4.17
C GLY A 22 8.35 -1.75 -5.44
N VAL A 23 8.50 -3.00 -5.89
CA VAL A 23 7.80 -3.52 -7.08
C VAL A 23 6.28 -3.55 -6.89
N ARG A 24 5.78 -3.94 -5.71
CA ARG A 24 4.33 -3.90 -5.43
C ARG A 24 3.78 -2.48 -5.50
N ARG A 25 4.52 -1.51 -4.95
CA ARG A 25 4.13 -0.10 -4.99
C ARG A 25 4.14 0.45 -6.42
N THR A 26 5.15 0.15 -7.23
CA THR A 26 5.21 0.60 -8.62
C THR A 26 4.18 -0.08 -9.51
N ALA A 27 3.96 -1.39 -9.34
CA ALA A 27 2.93 -2.14 -10.06
C ALA A 27 1.52 -1.63 -9.70
N GLY A 28 1.24 -1.39 -8.41
CA GLY A 28 -0.02 -0.78 -7.95
C GLY A 28 -0.24 0.60 -8.58
N ALA A 29 0.80 1.44 -8.57
CA ALA A 29 0.74 2.76 -9.21
C ALA A 29 0.47 2.68 -10.73
N MET A 30 1.06 1.72 -11.43
CA MET A 30 0.83 1.52 -12.88
C MET A 30 -0.60 1.04 -13.19
N ILE A 31 -1.17 0.19 -12.35
CA ILE A 31 -2.55 -0.31 -12.49
C ILE A 31 -3.57 0.77 -12.03
N GLY A 32 -3.10 1.81 -11.34
CA GLY A 32 -3.96 2.82 -10.70
C GLY A 32 -4.64 2.29 -9.43
N GLN A 33 -4.12 1.21 -8.85
CA GLN A 33 -4.60 0.61 -7.62
C GLN A 33 -3.75 1.07 -6.44
N PRO A 34 -4.32 1.84 -5.49
CA PRO A 34 -3.56 2.29 -4.33
C PRO A 34 -3.22 1.14 -3.38
N ASP A 35 -2.04 1.26 -2.75
CA ASP A 35 -1.48 0.28 -1.81
C ASP A 35 -2.15 0.44 -0.43
N TYR A 36 -2.75 -0.65 0.06
CA TYR A 36 -3.50 -0.66 1.32
C TYR A 36 -2.60 -0.50 2.55
N ASP A 37 -1.42 -1.13 2.56
CA ASP A 37 -0.50 -1.07 3.71
C ASP A 37 0.04 0.36 3.85
N ALA A 38 0.34 1.01 2.72
CA ALA A 38 0.72 2.43 2.70
C ALA A 38 -0.43 3.35 3.17
N TYR A 39 -1.68 3.03 2.83
CA TYR A 39 -2.85 3.75 3.33
C TYR A 39 -3.00 3.62 4.84
N VAL A 40 -2.90 2.40 5.39
CA VAL A 40 -3.01 2.16 6.83
C VAL A 40 -1.94 2.94 7.58
N ALA A 41 -0.67 2.84 7.16
CA ALA A 41 0.42 3.58 7.80
C ALA A 41 0.21 5.11 7.75
N HIS A 42 -0.35 5.63 6.64
CA HIS A 42 -0.68 7.04 6.53
C HIS A 42 -1.87 7.44 7.40
N ALA A 43 -2.92 6.62 7.44
CA ALA A 43 -4.12 6.85 8.23
C ALA A 43 -3.80 6.84 9.72
N GLU A 44 -3.00 5.88 10.19
CA GLU A 44 -2.52 5.81 11.57
C GLU A 44 -1.66 7.02 11.94
N ALA A 45 -0.80 7.48 11.03
CA ALA A 45 0.06 8.65 11.26
C ALA A 45 -0.70 9.99 11.25
N THR A 46 -1.76 10.11 10.44
CA THR A 46 -2.47 11.38 10.19
C THR A 46 -3.73 11.51 11.04
N HIS A 47 -4.38 10.38 11.34
CA HIS A 47 -5.63 10.30 12.09
C HIS A 47 -5.52 9.20 13.16
N PRO A 48 -4.70 9.41 14.21
CA PRO A 48 -4.53 8.41 15.27
C PRO A 48 -5.84 8.11 16.02
N ASP A 49 -6.80 9.04 15.99
CA ASP A 49 -8.10 8.91 16.67
C ASP A 49 -9.16 8.13 15.86
N GLN A 50 -8.85 7.74 14.61
CA GLN A 50 -9.80 7.04 13.75
C GLN A 50 -9.19 5.72 13.24
N PRO A 51 -9.88 4.58 13.40
CA PRO A 51 -9.39 3.33 12.85
C PRO A 51 -9.36 3.41 11.31
N PRO A 52 -8.31 2.89 10.65
CA PRO A 52 -8.23 2.84 9.20
C PRO A 52 -9.39 2.01 8.62
N LEU A 53 -9.82 2.35 7.39
CA LEU A 53 -10.85 1.61 6.68
C LEU A 53 -10.42 0.16 6.49
N ASP A 54 -11.37 -0.77 6.57
CA ASP A 54 -11.14 -2.15 6.14
C ASP A 54 -10.72 -2.19 4.66
N LYS A 55 -9.92 -3.21 4.33
CA LYS A 55 -9.38 -3.42 2.99
C LYS A 55 -10.47 -3.40 1.93
N VAL A 56 -11.57 -4.11 2.14
CA VAL A 56 -12.67 -4.16 1.16
C VAL A 56 -13.31 -2.78 0.99
N ALA A 57 -13.55 -2.07 2.10
CA ALA A 57 -14.11 -0.71 2.08
C ALA A 57 -13.19 0.28 1.34
N PHE A 58 -11.88 0.16 1.53
CA PHE A 58 -10.88 0.93 0.80
C PHE A 58 -10.95 0.67 -0.71
N PHE A 59 -10.96 -0.59 -1.15
CA PHE A 59 -11.09 -0.93 -2.56
C PHE A 59 -12.41 -0.40 -3.14
N ARG A 60 -13.54 -0.58 -2.44
CA ARG A 60 -14.85 -0.07 -2.89
C ARG A 60 -14.88 1.45 -3.00
N LEU A 61 -14.29 2.18 -2.05
CA LEU A 61 -14.18 3.63 -2.11
C LEU A 61 -13.38 4.10 -3.33
N HIS A 62 -12.29 3.40 -3.65
CA HIS A 62 -11.46 3.71 -4.81
C HIS A 62 -12.12 3.30 -6.15
N GLU A 63 -12.81 2.16 -6.19
CA GLU A 63 -13.66 1.76 -7.31
C GLU A 63 -14.77 2.78 -7.56
N GLN A 64 -15.45 3.25 -6.52
CA GLN A 64 -16.46 4.30 -6.64
C GLN A 64 -15.86 5.63 -7.12
N ARG A 65 -14.66 6.00 -6.65
CA ARG A 65 -13.97 7.21 -7.14
C ARG A 65 -13.58 7.10 -8.62
N ARG A 66 -13.24 5.90 -9.10
CA ARG A 66 -12.77 5.68 -10.48
C ARG A 66 -13.90 5.36 -11.48
N PHE A 67 -14.90 4.61 -11.05
CA PHE A 67 -15.97 4.05 -11.89
C PHE A 67 -17.38 4.45 -11.44
N GLY A 68 -17.54 5.06 -10.27
CA GLY A 68 -18.82 5.51 -9.72
C GLY A 68 -19.37 6.74 -10.45
N GLY A 69 -19.79 6.54 -11.69
CA GLY A 69 -20.54 7.52 -12.49
C GLY A 69 -22.03 7.61 -12.12
N GLY A 70 -22.42 7.26 -10.89
CA GLY A 70 -23.83 7.28 -10.44
C GLY A 70 -23.97 7.94 -9.07
N ALA A 71 -24.50 9.17 -9.06
CA ALA A 71 -25.01 9.94 -7.91
C ALA A 71 -24.03 10.72 -6.99
N GLY A 72 -22.72 10.80 -7.28
CA GLY A 72 -21.81 11.58 -6.43
C GLY A 72 -20.44 11.90 -7.01
N GLY A 73 -20.30 11.89 -8.33
CA GLY A 73 -19.04 12.17 -9.02
C GLY A 73 -18.42 13.49 -8.57
N PHE A 74 -17.18 13.42 -8.12
CA PHE A 74 -16.22 14.51 -7.92
C PHE A 74 -16.87 15.89 -7.71
N ARG A 75 -17.50 16.11 -6.55
CA ARG A 75 -17.68 17.48 -6.07
C ARG A 75 -16.32 17.95 -5.59
N CYS A 76 -15.57 18.53 -6.52
CA CYS A 76 -14.46 19.40 -6.19
C CYS A 76 -15.01 20.43 -5.19
N CYS A 77 -14.51 20.39 -3.97
CA CYS A 77 -14.52 21.58 -3.12
C CYS A 77 -13.53 22.59 -3.70
#